data_AF-D7SSF9-F1
#
_entry.id   AF-D7SSF9-F1
#
_cell.length_a   1.000
_cell.length_b   1.000
_cell.length_c   1.000
_cell.angle_alpha   90.00
_cell.angle_beta   90.00
_cell.angle_gamma   90.00
#
_symmetry.space_group_name_H-M   'P 1'
#
loop_
_entity.id
_entity.type
_entity.pdbx_description
1 polymer ?
#
loop_
_entity_poly.entity_id
_entity_poly.type
_entity_poly.pdbx_seq_one_letter_code
_entity_poly.pdbx_strand_id
1 'polypeptide(L)'
;MAKCSSICHKVLLLLLVFFTPFQLSFFHGKSSEFELEDEAWLDEKDDEVNMVQSGHDSLGSSCEFSDGKWVYDLSYPLYDSSCPYLSTPVTCQKNGRPDSDYEKWRWKPHGCSIPRFDALHFLGRMRRKRIMLVGDSIMRNQWESLVCLVQEVIPTGRKTVTYDGPTMAFHALDFETSIEFCWAPFLVELKKGPQNKRILHLDLIEENAKYWRGVDVLVYDSAHWWTHSDKWSSWDYYMEANTVLRSMNPMVAYQKGLTTWAKWVDLNLDPHKTRVIFRSVSPRHNRQNGWKCYNQKQPLEFFSHQLHVPEQMVVLKGVLKGMRFPVYLQDITMMSALRKDGHPSVYTRAMDQEQKQHPRDFTSDCSHWCLPGVPDAWNEILSALLQV
;
A
#
# COMPACT_ATOMS: atom_id res chain seq x y z
N MET A 1 -58.65 -11.85 -43.56
CA MET A 1 -57.57 -11.44 -44.49
C MET A 1 -56.26 -11.77 -43.77
N ALA A 2 -55.76 -13.01 -43.85
CA ALA A 2 -54.82 -13.54 -44.85
C ALA A 2 -53.47 -12.80 -44.82
N LYS A 3 -52.29 -13.41 -44.64
CA LYS A 3 -51.89 -14.83 -44.64
C LYS A 3 -50.51 -15.00 -43.97
N CYS A 4 -50.35 -16.17 -43.36
CA CYS A 4 -49.12 -16.82 -42.89
C CYS A 4 -48.43 -17.58 -44.06
N SER A 5 -47.21 -18.12 -43.82
CA SER A 5 -46.37 -19.06 -44.61
C SER A 5 -45.01 -18.44 -45.04
N SER A 6 -43.83 -19.07 -44.96
CA SER A 6 -43.50 -20.48 -45.20
C SER A 6 -42.19 -20.93 -44.51
N ILE A 7 -42.10 -22.25 -44.35
CA ILE A 7 -41.09 -23.12 -43.74
C ILE A 7 -40.23 -23.82 -44.83
N CYS A 8 -39.02 -24.29 -44.46
CA CYS A 8 -38.16 -25.35 -45.09
C CYS A 8 -37.42 -25.04 -46.43
N HIS A 9 -36.23 -25.57 -46.77
CA HIS A 9 -35.49 -26.79 -46.38
C HIS A 9 -34.01 -26.75 -46.87
N LYS A 10 -33.07 -27.43 -46.15
CA LYS A 10 -31.77 -28.05 -46.58
C LYS A 10 -30.63 -27.11 -47.06
N VAL A 11 -29.35 -27.28 -46.70
CA VAL A 11 -28.38 -28.26 -47.26
C VAL A 11 -27.01 -28.16 -46.53
N LEU A 12 -26.51 -29.33 -46.06
CA LEU A 12 -25.14 -29.89 -46.05
C LEU A 12 -23.96 -29.33 -45.21
N LEU A 13 -23.47 -30.22 -44.33
CA LEU A 13 -22.12 -30.29 -43.74
C LEU A 13 -21.01 -30.32 -44.79
N LEU A 14 -19.84 -29.75 -44.49
CA LEU A 14 -18.53 -30.33 -44.88
C LEU A 14 -17.40 -29.83 -43.96
N LEU A 15 -16.85 -30.78 -43.20
CA LEU A 15 -15.59 -30.69 -42.45
C LEU A 15 -14.41 -30.85 -43.43
N LEU A 16 -13.39 -30.00 -43.32
CA LEU A 16 -12.07 -30.25 -43.92
C LEU A 16 -10.98 -30.04 -42.86
N VAL A 17 -10.42 -31.18 -42.43
CA VAL A 17 -9.21 -31.33 -41.64
C VAL A 17 -8.04 -31.44 -42.63
N PHE A 18 -7.04 -30.59 -42.52
CA PHE A 18 -5.76 -30.77 -43.20
C PHE A 18 -4.66 -31.05 -42.17
N PHE A 19 -4.21 -32.30 -42.14
CA PHE A 19 -2.94 -32.75 -41.56
C PHE A 19 -1.85 -32.58 -42.63
N THR A 20 -0.71 -31.97 -42.28
CA THR A 20 0.54 -32.10 -43.03
C THR A 20 1.69 -32.49 -42.09
N PRO A 21 2.58 -33.42 -42.48
CA PRO A 21 3.57 -33.99 -41.57
C PRO A 21 4.94 -33.29 -41.63
N PHE A 22 5.53 -33.18 -40.45
CA PHE A 22 6.95 -33.33 -40.08
C PHE A 22 7.98 -33.51 -41.21
N GLN A 23 8.98 -32.61 -41.27
CA GLN A 23 10.36 -32.96 -41.61
C GLN A 23 11.36 -32.24 -40.69
N LEU A 24 12.12 -33.05 -39.95
CA LEU A 24 13.34 -32.71 -39.24
C LEU A 24 14.49 -32.70 -40.25
N SER A 25 15.24 -31.60 -40.30
CA SER A 25 16.54 -31.54 -40.97
C SER A 25 17.60 -31.20 -39.94
N PHE A 26 18.43 -32.19 -39.63
CA PHE A 26 19.71 -32.05 -38.95
C PHE A 26 20.71 -31.37 -39.88
N PHE A 27 21.42 -30.35 -39.41
CA PHE A 27 22.73 -29.97 -39.94
C PHE A 27 23.73 -29.77 -38.80
N HIS A 28 24.93 -30.32 -39.02
CA HIS A 28 26.06 -30.43 -38.11
C HIS A 28 27.26 -29.71 -38.74
N GLY A 29 28.06 -29.00 -37.93
CA GLY A 29 29.42 -28.50 -38.24
C GLY A 29 29.47 -27.14 -38.96
N LYS A 30 30.45 -26.26 -38.76
CA LYS A 30 31.76 -26.36 -38.09
C LYS A 30 32.30 -24.94 -37.80
N SER A 31 33.31 -24.90 -36.92
CA SER A 31 34.06 -23.77 -36.35
C SER A 31 34.60 -22.69 -37.30
N SER A 32 34.70 -21.47 -36.78
CA SER A 32 35.69 -20.46 -37.15
C SER A 32 36.16 -19.74 -35.89
N GLU A 33 37.44 -19.92 -35.54
CA GLU A 33 38.18 -19.10 -34.58
C GLU A 33 38.42 -17.70 -35.15
N PHE A 34 38.30 -16.67 -34.32
CA PHE A 34 38.98 -15.38 -34.50
C PHE A 34 39.37 -14.85 -33.12
N GLU A 35 40.63 -14.44 -32.98
CA GLU A 35 41.31 -14.15 -31.73
C GLU A 35 40.95 -12.79 -31.09
N LEU A 36 40.94 -12.84 -29.76
CA LEU A 36 41.19 -11.85 -28.70
C LEU A 36 41.60 -10.41 -29.07
N GLU A 37 40.95 -9.42 -28.42
CA GLU A 37 41.59 -8.56 -27.42
C GLU A 37 40.54 -7.77 -26.59
N ASP A 38 40.70 -7.88 -25.26
CA ASP A 38 40.35 -7.01 -24.13
C ASP A 38 39.12 -6.06 -24.18
N GLU A 39 38.15 -6.30 -23.29
CA GLU A 39 37.83 -5.34 -22.22
C GLU A 39 37.08 -6.06 -21.08
N ALA A 40 37.67 -5.97 -19.88
CA ALA A 40 37.07 -6.38 -18.63
C ALA A 40 36.01 -5.37 -18.17
N TRP A 41 35.21 -5.81 -17.19
CA TRP A 41 34.23 -5.05 -16.38
C TRP A 41 32.79 -5.02 -16.91
N LEU A 42 31.97 -5.97 -16.42
CA LEU A 42 30.82 -5.72 -15.55
C LEU A 42 30.21 -7.10 -15.19
N ASP A 43 30.62 -7.65 -14.04
CA ASP A 43 29.94 -8.77 -13.39
C ASP A 43 28.71 -8.18 -12.66
N GLU A 44 27.60 -7.99 -13.38
CA GLU A 44 26.30 -7.77 -12.76
C GLU A 44 25.80 -9.14 -12.28
N LYS A 45 26.02 -9.42 -11.00
CA LYS A 45 25.31 -10.50 -10.32
C LYS A 45 23.83 -10.12 -10.22
N ASP A 46 23.01 -10.83 -10.97
CA ASP A 46 21.57 -10.92 -10.77
C ASP A 46 21.30 -11.52 -9.37
N ASP A 47 21.04 -10.64 -8.40
CA ASP A 47 20.51 -11.05 -7.10
C ASP A 47 18.98 -11.25 -7.25
N GLU A 48 18.57 -12.50 -7.43
CA GLU A 48 17.18 -12.93 -7.45
C GLU A 48 16.59 -12.85 -6.02
N VAL A 49 15.59 -11.98 -5.78
CA VAL A 49 14.98 -11.80 -4.44
C VAL A 49 13.45 -11.90 -4.41
N ASN A 50 13.01 -12.91 -3.64
CA ASN A 50 11.77 -13.14 -2.90
C ASN A 50 10.51 -12.33 -3.25
N MET A 51 9.83 -12.91 -4.22
CA MET A 51 8.41 -12.85 -4.50
C MET A 51 7.60 -13.65 -3.48
N VAL A 52 6.34 -13.27 -3.20
CA VAL A 52 5.38 -14.18 -2.56
C VAL A 52 4.96 -15.26 -3.57
N GLN A 53 5.87 -16.18 -3.88
CA GLN A 53 5.59 -17.45 -4.53
C GLN A 53 6.18 -18.58 -3.70
N SER A 54 5.40 -19.65 -3.57
CA SER A 54 5.61 -20.75 -2.64
C SER A 54 6.86 -21.57 -2.94
N GLY A 55 7.74 -21.71 -1.94
CA GLY A 55 8.48 -22.93 -1.64
C GLY A 55 9.56 -23.35 -2.62
N HIS A 56 10.77 -22.81 -2.45
CA HIS A 56 12.01 -23.59 -2.52
C HIS A 56 13.07 -22.91 -1.65
N ASP A 57 13.72 -23.69 -0.79
CA ASP A 57 14.85 -23.24 0.04
C ASP A 57 15.96 -22.64 -0.84
N SER A 58 16.20 -21.33 -0.71
CA SER A 58 17.45 -20.69 -1.11
C SER A 58 18.09 -20.05 0.12
N LEU A 59 19.28 -20.55 0.46
CA LEU A 59 20.12 -20.13 1.57
C LEU A 59 20.80 -18.78 1.24
N GLY A 60 20.00 -17.72 1.15
CA GLY A 60 20.44 -16.32 1.12
C GLY A 60 19.56 -15.55 2.09
N SER A 61 20.13 -14.94 3.13
CA SER A 61 19.37 -14.37 4.25
C SER A 61 18.52 -13.16 3.82
N SER A 62 17.32 -13.40 3.31
CA SER A 62 16.34 -12.33 3.10
C SER A 62 15.90 -11.79 4.46
N CYS A 63 16.14 -10.51 4.69
CA CYS A 63 15.79 -9.82 5.93
C CYS A 63 14.27 -9.77 6.13
N GLU A 64 13.76 -10.45 7.15
CA GLU A 64 12.35 -10.34 7.55
C GLU A 64 12.14 -9.04 8.34
N PHE A 65 11.56 -8.02 7.70
CA PHE A 65 11.33 -6.71 8.33
C PHE A 65 10.19 -6.71 9.35
N SER A 66 9.28 -7.69 9.30
CA SER A 66 8.10 -7.76 10.16
C SER A 66 8.37 -8.25 11.57
N ASP A 67 9.47 -8.97 11.79
CA ASP A 67 9.84 -9.53 13.09
C ASP A 67 11.00 -8.75 13.73
N GLY A 68 10.75 -8.20 14.92
CA GLY A 68 11.66 -7.25 15.53
C GLY A 68 11.11 -6.62 16.80
N LYS A 69 11.77 -5.54 17.21
CA LYS A 69 11.37 -4.76 18.39
C LYS A 69 11.56 -3.26 18.19
N TRP A 70 10.79 -2.47 18.92
CA TRP A 70 11.02 -1.05 19.05
C TRP A 70 12.16 -0.77 20.02
N VAL A 71 13.07 0.11 19.63
CA VAL A 71 14.22 0.54 20.42
C VAL A 71 14.18 2.05 20.54
N TYR A 72 14.39 2.56 21.75
CA TYR A 72 14.48 3.99 21.99
C TYR A 72 15.79 4.54 21.43
N ASP A 73 15.71 5.60 20.63
CA ASP A 73 16.84 6.20 19.92
C ASP A 73 16.71 7.74 19.96
N LEU A 74 17.66 8.38 20.64
CA LEU A 74 17.68 9.85 20.82
C LEU A 74 17.86 10.62 19.52
N SER A 75 18.34 9.97 18.45
CA SER A 75 18.52 10.57 17.14
C SER A 75 17.23 10.70 16.33
N TYR A 76 16.11 10.14 16.79
CA TYR A 76 14.78 10.33 16.21
C TYR A 76 14.10 11.56 16.82
N PRO A 77 13.08 12.18 16.19
CA PRO A 77 12.51 11.85 14.90
C PRO A 77 13.45 12.17 13.72
N LEU A 78 13.06 11.73 12.52
CA LEU A 78 13.86 11.91 11.29
C LEU A 78 13.74 13.30 10.67
N TYR A 79 12.73 14.08 11.06
CA TYR A 79 12.46 15.43 10.59
C TYR A 79 11.69 16.21 11.66
N ASP A 80 11.62 17.54 11.53
CA ASP A 80 10.93 18.38 12.51
C ASP A 80 9.40 18.39 12.33
N SER A 81 8.66 18.43 13.44
CA SER A 81 7.18 18.48 13.46
C SER A 81 6.56 19.71 12.76
N SER A 82 7.36 20.71 12.40
CA SER A 82 6.96 21.90 11.63
C SER A 82 6.86 21.68 10.12
N CYS A 83 7.10 20.47 9.61
CA CYS A 83 6.95 20.15 8.20
C CYS A 83 5.62 20.70 7.61
N PRO A 84 5.67 21.56 6.58
CA PRO A 84 4.50 22.32 6.12
C PRO A 84 3.48 21.49 5.34
N TYR A 85 3.82 20.24 5.00
CA TYR A 85 2.96 19.31 4.25
C TYR A 85 2.09 18.43 5.15
N LEU A 86 2.25 18.52 6.48
CA LEU A 86 1.44 17.79 7.44
C LEU A 86 0.05 18.41 7.58
N SER A 87 -0.98 17.57 7.50
CA SER A 87 -2.34 17.98 7.80
C SER A 87 -2.54 18.14 9.31
N THR A 88 -3.46 19.02 9.71
CA THR A 88 -3.73 19.29 11.13
C THR A 88 -3.95 18.02 11.97
N PRO A 89 -4.74 17.01 11.53
CA PRO A 89 -5.03 15.82 12.35
C PRO A 89 -3.80 15.01 12.82
N VAL A 90 -2.68 15.08 12.11
CA VAL A 90 -1.47 14.30 12.43
C VAL A 90 -0.40 15.12 13.15
N THR A 91 -0.55 16.45 13.23
CA THR A 91 0.40 17.37 13.91
C THR A 91 0.20 17.41 15.43
N CYS A 92 0.39 16.29 16.11
CA CYS A 92 0.02 16.11 17.52
C CYS A 92 0.66 17.12 18.49
N GLN A 93 1.97 17.38 18.37
CA GLN A 93 2.67 18.39 19.17
C GLN A 93 2.06 19.78 18.98
N LYS A 94 1.86 20.18 17.71
CA LYS A 94 1.21 21.46 17.35
C LYS A 94 -0.23 21.57 17.88
N ASN A 95 -0.92 20.43 17.97
CA ASN A 95 -2.27 20.34 18.53
C ASN A 95 -2.31 20.32 20.07
N GLY A 96 -1.15 20.39 20.73
CA GLY A 96 -1.04 20.50 22.18
C GLY A 96 -0.82 19.18 22.92
N ARG A 97 -0.36 18.12 22.23
CA ARG A 97 0.10 16.90 22.90
C ARG A 97 1.30 17.22 23.79
N PRO A 98 1.26 16.94 25.11
CA PRO A 98 2.29 17.38 26.04
C PRO A 98 3.55 16.50 26.08
N ASP A 99 3.46 15.23 25.68
CA ASP A 99 4.56 14.27 25.60
C ASP A 99 5.04 14.09 24.15
N SER A 100 6.35 13.93 23.95
CA SER A 100 6.98 13.73 22.62
C SER A 100 7.86 12.47 22.53
N ASP A 101 8.04 11.72 23.62
CA ASP A 101 8.89 10.51 23.64
C ASP A 101 8.42 9.41 22.67
N TYR A 102 7.16 9.43 22.24
CA TYR A 102 6.62 8.52 21.21
C TYR A 102 7.33 8.70 19.86
N GLU A 103 7.95 9.86 19.60
CA GLU A 103 8.70 10.17 18.38
C GLU A 103 10.10 9.57 18.39
N LYS A 104 10.59 9.07 19.53
CA LYS A 104 11.97 8.62 19.76
C LYS A 104 12.17 7.12 19.58
N TRP A 105 11.22 6.43 18.93
CA TRP A 105 11.25 4.98 18.77
C TRP A 105 11.60 4.60 17.35
N ARG A 106 12.60 3.72 17.20
CA ARG A 106 13.03 3.11 15.94
C ARG A 106 12.67 1.63 15.91
N TRP A 107 12.23 1.13 14.77
CA TRP A 107 12.03 -0.31 14.57
C TRP A 107 13.35 -1.00 14.23
N LYS A 108 13.67 -2.09 14.95
CA LYS A 108 14.85 -2.92 14.72
C LYS A 108 14.43 -4.38 14.50
N PRO A 109 14.51 -4.89 13.26
CA PRO A 109 14.31 -6.31 12.98
C PRO A 109 15.30 -7.20 13.74
N HIS A 110 14.92 -8.46 13.97
CA HIS A 110 15.78 -9.40 14.69
C HIS A 110 16.94 -9.93 13.83
N GLY A 111 16.69 -10.25 12.56
CA GLY A 111 17.67 -10.88 11.67
C GLY A 111 18.56 -9.91 10.88
N CYS A 112 18.35 -8.60 10.99
CA CYS A 112 18.95 -7.60 10.12
C CYS A 112 18.77 -6.16 10.65
N SER A 113 19.34 -5.19 9.93
CA SER A 113 19.16 -3.76 10.22
C SER A 113 18.51 -3.04 9.04
N ILE A 114 17.51 -2.21 9.33
CA ILE A 114 16.99 -1.23 8.38
C ILE A 114 17.90 0.00 8.45
N PRO A 115 18.55 0.43 7.34
CA PRO A 115 19.31 1.68 7.32
C PRO A 115 18.42 2.86 7.71
N ARG A 116 19.00 3.85 8.40
CA ARG A 116 18.29 5.11 8.68
C ARG A 116 17.86 5.74 7.35
N PHE A 117 16.68 6.34 7.29
CA PHE A 117 16.21 6.98 6.06
C PHE A 117 17.20 8.07 5.57
N ASP A 118 17.68 7.91 4.33
CA ASP A 118 18.48 8.90 3.62
C ASP A 118 17.64 9.49 2.49
N ALA A 119 17.27 10.76 2.65
CA ALA A 119 16.41 11.48 1.73
C ALA A 119 17.04 11.64 0.33
N LEU A 120 18.35 11.94 0.26
CA LEU A 120 19.03 12.14 -1.02
C LEU A 120 19.19 10.80 -1.75
N HIS A 121 19.49 9.73 -1.03
CA HIS A 121 19.54 8.38 -1.60
C HIS A 121 18.18 7.93 -2.11
N PHE A 122 17.10 8.14 -1.33
CA PHE A 122 15.74 7.82 -1.76
C PHE A 122 15.36 8.59 -3.02
N LEU A 123 15.53 9.91 -3.03
CA LEU A 123 15.22 10.76 -4.19
C LEU A 123 16.09 10.41 -5.40
N GLY A 124 17.37 10.09 -5.19
CA GLY A 124 18.28 9.63 -6.24
C GLY A 124 17.79 8.35 -6.91
N ARG A 125 17.30 7.38 -6.11
CA ARG A 125 16.70 6.14 -6.63
C ARG A 125 15.37 6.37 -7.35
N MET A 126 14.58 7.34 -6.90
CA MET A 126 13.31 7.73 -7.51
C MET A 126 13.46 8.71 -8.68
N ARG A 127 14.69 9.07 -9.05
CA ARG A 127 14.93 10.02 -10.15
C ARG A 127 14.24 9.58 -11.43
N ARG A 128 13.47 10.48 -12.05
CA ARG A 128 12.64 10.24 -13.25
C ARG A 128 11.57 9.15 -13.08
N LYS A 129 11.17 8.87 -11.84
CA LYS A 129 10.13 7.89 -11.50
C LYS A 129 8.98 8.54 -10.76
N ARG A 130 7.81 7.93 -10.84
CA ARG A 130 6.62 8.23 -10.05
C ARG A 130 6.42 7.15 -9.01
N ILE A 131 6.30 7.54 -7.75
CA ILE A 131 5.85 6.65 -6.67
C ILE A 131 4.46 7.10 -6.22
N MET A 132 3.48 6.18 -6.24
CA MET A 132 2.11 6.47 -5.85
C MET A 132 1.64 5.57 -4.72
N LEU A 133 1.20 6.20 -3.64
CA LEU A 133 0.58 5.61 -2.47
C LEU A 133 -0.94 5.63 -2.67
N VAL A 134 -1.55 4.47 -2.88
CA VAL A 134 -2.97 4.31 -3.22
C VAL A 134 -3.71 3.67 -2.07
N GLY A 135 -4.79 4.30 -1.61
CA GLY A 135 -5.64 3.65 -0.62
C GLY A 135 -6.44 4.60 0.26
N ASP A 136 -6.48 4.30 1.56
CA ASP A 136 -7.32 4.99 2.54
C ASP A 136 -6.59 6.14 3.28
N SER A 137 -7.23 6.69 4.32
CA SER A 137 -6.67 7.80 5.09
C SER A 137 -5.39 7.44 5.85
N ILE A 138 -5.15 6.16 6.14
CA ILE A 138 -3.90 5.69 6.72
C ILE A 138 -2.80 5.61 5.67
N MET A 139 -3.12 5.37 4.39
CA MET A 139 -2.14 5.52 3.31
C MET A 139 -1.75 6.98 3.10
N ARG A 140 -2.72 7.91 3.17
CA ARG A 140 -2.41 9.35 3.19
C ARG A 140 -1.49 9.71 4.35
N ASN A 141 -1.70 9.12 5.53
CA ASN A 141 -0.83 9.32 6.69
C ASN A 141 0.63 8.91 6.41
N GLN A 142 0.85 7.82 5.67
CA GLN A 142 2.19 7.40 5.25
C GLN A 142 2.78 8.31 4.15
N TRP A 143 1.95 8.79 3.23
CA TRP A 143 2.36 9.77 2.23
C TRP A 143 2.83 11.09 2.86
N GLU A 144 2.09 11.62 3.84
CA GLU A 144 2.47 12.86 4.55
C GLU A 144 3.83 12.69 5.26
N SER A 145 4.07 11.53 5.88
CA SER A 145 5.37 11.15 6.44
C SER A 145 6.47 11.11 5.37
N LEU A 146 6.24 10.43 4.25
CA LEU A 146 7.24 10.26 3.19
C LEU A 146 7.64 11.61 2.58
N VAL A 147 6.67 12.49 2.35
CA VAL A 147 6.93 13.86 1.88
C VAL A 147 7.79 14.61 2.89
N CYS A 148 7.48 14.55 4.19
CA CYS A 148 8.27 15.23 5.21
C CYS A 148 9.69 14.67 5.37
N LEU A 149 9.87 13.37 5.18
CA LEU A 149 11.18 12.73 5.15
C LEU A 149 12.09 13.27 4.04
N VAL A 150 11.53 13.63 2.86
CA VAL A 150 12.33 14.07 1.71
C VAL A 150 12.39 15.58 1.53
N GLN A 151 11.39 16.32 2.03
CA GLN A 151 11.23 17.73 1.63
C GLN A 151 12.35 18.64 2.14
N GLU A 152 12.98 18.32 3.27
CA GLU A 152 14.01 19.16 3.90
C GLU A 152 15.26 19.32 3.02
N VAL A 153 15.62 18.28 2.25
CA VAL A 153 16.80 18.32 1.35
C VAL A 153 16.50 18.96 0.00
N ILE A 154 15.24 19.37 -0.26
CA ILE A 154 14.83 19.99 -1.52
C ILE A 154 14.60 21.50 -1.30
N PRO A 155 15.27 22.38 -2.06
CA PRO A 155 15.06 23.82 -1.99
C PRO A 155 13.58 24.21 -2.21
N THR A 156 13.09 25.23 -1.50
CA THR A 156 11.68 25.65 -1.55
C THR A 156 11.18 25.96 -2.97
N GLY A 157 11.99 26.57 -3.82
CA GLY A 157 11.63 26.85 -5.22
C GLY A 157 11.72 25.64 -6.17
N ARG A 158 12.16 24.48 -5.67
CA ARG A 158 12.36 23.23 -6.43
C ARG A 158 11.42 22.11 -5.99
N LYS A 159 10.36 22.45 -5.24
CA LYS A 159 9.29 21.55 -4.84
C LYS A 159 7.92 22.20 -4.95
N THR A 160 6.91 21.41 -5.30
CA THR A 160 5.52 21.89 -5.40
C THR A 160 4.53 20.76 -5.18
N VAL A 161 3.27 21.09 -4.89
CA VAL A 161 2.18 20.13 -4.78
C VAL A 161 1.11 20.44 -5.81
N THR A 162 0.68 19.42 -6.55
CA THR A 162 -0.43 19.51 -7.51
C THR A 162 -1.56 18.56 -7.13
N TYR A 163 -2.76 18.84 -7.63
CA TYR A 163 -3.95 18.04 -7.39
C TYR A 163 -4.62 17.72 -8.73
N ASP A 164 -5.01 16.47 -8.91
CA ASP A 164 -5.78 16.03 -10.08
C ASP A 164 -6.78 14.93 -9.68
N GLY A 165 -8.07 15.27 -9.69
CA GLY A 165 -9.14 14.35 -9.29
C GLY A 165 -8.92 13.79 -7.87
N PRO A 166 -8.79 12.46 -7.70
CA PRO A 166 -8.52 11.83 -6.40
C PRO A 166 -7.04 11.87 -6.00
N THR A 167 -6.17 12.47 -6.83
CA THR A 167 -4.72 12.43 -6.65
C THR A 167 -4.14 13.75 -6.13
N MET A 168 -3.07 13.62 -5.34
CA MET A 168 -2.23 14.71 -4.86
C MET A 168 -0.78 14.30 -5.07
N ALA A 169 0.03 15.15 -5.69
CA ALA A 169 1.41 14.83 -6.05
C ALA A 169 2.37 15.89 -5.48
N PHE A 170 3.33 15.45 -4.66
CA PHE A 170 4.48 16.26 -4.27
C PHE A 170 5.60 16.05 -5.29
N HIS A 171 6.07 17.12 -5.92
CA HIS A 171 7.09 17.08 -6.96
C HIS A 171 8.44 17.54 -6.41
N ALA A 172 9.49 16.76 -6.67
CA ALA A 172 10.88 17.13 -6.43
C ALA A 172 11.55 17.41 -7.78
N LEU A 173 11.59 18.68 -8.17
CA LEU A 173 11.83 19.08 -9.56
C LEU A 173 13.25 18.77 -10.05
N ASP A 174 14.27 18.84 -9.19
CA ASP A 174 15.66 18.50 -9.54
C ASP A 174 15.90 16.99 -9.72
N PHE A 175 14.98 16.17 -9.21
CA PHE A 175 15.01 14.72 -9.35
C PHE A 175 14.03 14.22 -10.41
N GLU A 176 13.21 15.11 -11.00
CA GLU A 176 12.18 14.75 -11.97
C GLU A 176 11.27 13.62 -11.44
N THR A 177 10.95 13.66 -10.15
CA THR A 177 10.17 12.62 -9.47
C THR A 177 8.96 13.22 -8.76
N SER A 178 7.91 12.40 -8.66
CA SER A 178 6.71 12.71 -7.89
C SER A 178 6.44 11.63 -6.84
N ILE A 179 6.07 12.09 -5.64
CA ILE A 179 5.54 11.26 -4.56
C ILE A 179 4.04 11.57 -4.46
N GLU A 180 3.23 10.61 -4.86
CA GLU A 180 1.81 10.79 -5.12
C GLU A 180 0.97 10.04 -4.10
N PHE A 181 -0.20 10.59 -3.77
CA PHE A 181 -1.26 9.92 -3.05
C PHE A 181 -2.49 9.85 -3.95
N CYS A 182 -3.15 8.70 -4.03
CA CYS A 182 -4.41 8.51 -4.74
C CYS A 182 -5.47 7.95 -3.79
N TRP A 183 -6.56 8.71 -3.60
CA TRP A 183 -7.69 8.30 -2.76
C TRP A 183 -8.49 7.16 -3.41
N ALA A 184 -8.36 5.95 -2.87
CA ALA A 184 -9.11 4.77 -3.29
C ALA A 184 -9.24 3.79 -2.10
N PRO A 185 -10.01 4.12 -1.05
CA PRO A 185 -10.00 3.40 0.23
C PRO A 185 -10.39 1.93 0.12
N PHE A 186 -11.17 1.57 -0.90
CA PHE A 186 -11.58 0.19 -1.20
C PHE A 186 -10.85 -0.40 -2.41
N LEU A 187 -9.99 0.37 -3.08
CA LEU A 187 -9.40 0.11 -4.41
C LEU A 187 -10.44 -0.01 -5.54
N VAL A 188 -11.49 -0.78 -5.32
CA VAL A 188 -12.69 -0.88 -6.17
C VAL A 188 -13.61 0.34 -6.04
N GLU A 189 -14.60 0.43 -6.91
CA GLU A 189 -15.37 1.64 -7.12
C GLU A 189 -16.55 1.79 -6.13
N LEU A 190 -16.61 2.94 -5.46
CA LEU A 190 -17.77 3.37 -4.67
C LEU A 190 -18.56 4.41 -5.46
N LYS A 191 -19.77 4.07 -5.90
CA LYS A 191 -20.61 4.93 -6.75
C LYS A 191 -21.88 5.38 -6.05
N LYS A 192 -22.44 6.48 -6.54
CA LYS A 192 -23.79 6.93 -6.16
C LYS A 192 -24.82 6.29 -7.08
N GLY A 193 -25.72 5.51 -6.51
CA GLY A 193 -26.90 4.97 -7.16
C GLY A 193 -28.15 5.83 -6.95
N PRO A 194 -29.34 5.28 -7.29
CA PRO A 194 -30.62 5.97 -7.13
C PRO A 194 -30.83 6.48 -5.69
N GLN A 195 -31.50 7.63 -5.56
CA GLN A 195 -31.74 8.29 -4.26
C GLN A 195 -30.46 8.59 -3.46
N ASN A 196 -29.34 8.83 -4.16
CA ASN A 196 -28.03 9.14 -3.57
C ASN A 196 -27.51 8.02 -2.65
N LYS A 197 -27.95 6.77 -2.86
CA LYS A 197 -27.45 5.59 -2.15
C LYS A 197 -26.04 5.27 -2.60
N ARG A 198 -25.14 4.99 -1.67
CA ARG A 198 -23.74 4.65 -1.94
C ARG A 198 -23.63 3.14 -2.18
N ILE A 199 -23.14 2.75 -3.34
CA ILE A 199 -23.04 1.36 -3.77
C ILE A 199 -21.57 1.02 -3.97
N LEU A 200 -21.07 0.06 -3.21
CA LEU A 200 -19.72 -0.46 -3.35
C LEU A 200 -19.73 -1.58 -4.40
N HIS A 201 -19.17 -1.30 -5.57
CA HIS A 201 -19.02 -2.27 -6.65
C HIS A 201 -17.77 -3.09 -6.41
N LEU A 202 -17.91 -4.39 -6.16
CA LEU A 202 -16.80 -5.28 -5.82
C LEU A 202 -16.01 -5.76 -7.04
N ASP A 203 -16.55 -5.57 -8.24
CA ASP A 203 -16.05 -6.05 -9.53
C ASP A 203 -15.68 -4.92 -10.51
N LEU A 204 -15.82 -3.65 -10.10
CA LEU A 204 -15.40 -2.49 -10.88
C LEU A 204 -14.20 -1.80 -10.25
N ILE A 205 -13.22 -1.42 -11.06
CA ILE A 205 -11.97 -0.81 -10.59
C ILE A 205 -11.38 0.25 -11.53
N GLU A 206 -11.75 0.25 -12.81
CA GLU A 206 -11.07 1.01 -13.86
C GLU A 206 -11.15 2.53 -13.65
N GLU A 207 -12.24 3.05 -13.06
CA GLU A 207 -12.35 4.48 -12.76
C GLU A 207 -11.30 4.96 -11.76
N ASN A 208 -10.92 4.10 -10.80
CA ASN A 208 -9.81 4.39 -9.89
C ASN A 208 -8.48 4.06 -10.57
N ALA A 209 -8.42 2.92 -11.27
CA ALA A 209 -7.17 2.35 -11.77
C ALA A 209 -6.56 3.09 -12.96
N LYS A 210 -7.35 3.89 -13.68
CA LYS A 210 -6.85 4.77 -14.75
C LYS A 210 -5.73 5.70 -14.29
N TYR A 211 -5.71 6.10 -13.01
CA TYR A 211 -4.66 6.95 -12.43
C TYR A 211 -3.36 6.20 -12.12
N TRP A 212 -3.41 4.86 -11.97
CA TRP A 212 -2.28 4.04 -11.54
C TRP A 212 -1.39 3.60 -12.71
N ARG A 213 -1.91 3.69 -13.94
CA ARG A 213 -1.21 3.26 -15.16
C ARG A 213 0.04 4.12 -15.38
N GLY A 214 1.15 3.46 -15.72
CA GLY A 214 2.42 4.12 -15.99
C GLY A 214 3.10 4.72 -14.76
N VAL A 215 2.73 4.28 -13.55
CA VAL A 215 3.46 4.58 -12.31
C VAL A 215 4.56 3.52 -12.12
N ASP A 216 5.77 3.95 -11.75
CA ASP A 216 6.93 3.08 -11.58
C ASP A 216 6.88 2.29 -10.26
N VAL A 217 6.38 2.91 -9.19
CA VAL A 217 6.22 2.27 -7.88
C VAL A 217 4.81 2.50 -7.35
N LEU A 218 4.04 1.43 -7.20
CA LEU A 218 2.70 1.46 -6.62
C LEU A 218 2.71 0.83 -5.24
N VAL A 219 2.36 1.62 -4.23
CA VAL A 219 2.20 1.16 -2.85
C VAL A 219 0.71 1.21 -2.51
N TYR A 220 0.08 0.06 -2.38
CA TYR A 220 -1.34 -0.06 -2.08
C TYR A 220 -1.59 -0.29 -0.59
N ASP A 221 -2.69 0.24 -0.08
CA ASP A 221 -3.37 -0.33 1.08
C ASP A 221 -4.88 -0.37 0.86
N SER A 222 -5.53 -1.20 1.64
CA SER A 222 -6.97 -1.18 1.79
C SER A 222 -7.33 -2.07 2.97
N ALA A 223 -7.75 -1.52 4.10
CA ALA A 223 -8.15 -2.35 5.24
C ALA A 223 -9.13 -1.65 6.18
N HIS A 224 -8.85 -0.39 6.52
CA HIS A 224 -9.51 0.27 7.65
C HIS A 224 -11.02 0.47 7.42
N TRP A 225 -11.37 0.81 6.18
CA TRP A 225 -12.75 1.17 5.82
C TRP A 225 -13.67 -0.04 5.65
N TRP A 226 -13.14 -1.23 5.36
CA TRP A 226 -13.95 -2.45 5.09
C TRP A 226 -14.75 -2.93 6.30
N THR A 227 -14.31 -2.59 7.50
CA THR A 227 -14.99 -2.98 8.76
C THR A 227 -15.88 -1.88 9.34
N HIS A 228 -16.04 -0.76 8.65
CA HIS A 228 -16.96 0.28 9.10
C HIS A 228 -18.41 -0.22 9.02
N SER A 229 -19.13 -0.15 10.13
CA SER A 229 -20.54 -0.57 10.24
C SER A 229 -21.44 0.59 10.67
N ASP A 230 -22.75 0.38 10.53
CA ASP A 230 -23.79 1.29 11.02
C ASP A 230 -23.61 2.72 10.51
N LYS A 231 -23.64 3.71 11.40
CA LYS A 231 -23.47 5.13 11.08
C LYS A 231 -22.10 5.49 10.49
N TRP A 232 -21.12 4.60 10.58
CA TRP A 232 -19.76 4.81 10.06
C TRP A 232 -19.55 4.16 8.70
N SER A 233 -20.50 3.35 8.21
CA SER A 233 -20.41 2.70 6.90
C SER A 233 -20.31 3.73 5.77
N SER A 234 -19.34 3.52 4.88
CA SER A 234 -19.13 4.37 3.71
C SER A 234 -20.01 3.97 2.52
N TRP A 235 -20.71 2.84 2.61
CA TRP A 235 -21.64 2.35 1.60
C TRP A 235 -22.97 1.91 2.24
N ASP A 236 -24.02 1.87 1.42
CA ASP A 236 -25.35 1.41 1.82
C ASP A 236 -25.66 0.02 1.23
N TYR A 237 -25.07 -0.32 0.09
CA TYR A 237 -25.26 -1.59 -0.62
C TYR A 237 -23.95 -2.06 -1.24
N TYR A 238 -23.87 -3.38 -1.47
CA TYR A 238 -22.84 -3.98 -2.33
C TYR A 238 -23.43 -4.25 -3.71
N MET A 239 -22.58 -4.22 -4.74
CA MET A 239 -22.91 -4.71 -6.06
C MET A 239 -21.83 -5.67 -6.55
N GLU A 240 -22.27 -6.77 -7.15
CA GLU A 240 -21.43 -7.70 -7.90
C GLU A 240 -22.18 -8.08 -9.17
N ALA A 241 -21.53 -7.93 -10.32
CA ALA A 241 -22.13 -7.95 -11.64
C ALA A 241 -23.34 -7.00 -11.71
N ASN A 242 -24.55 -7.57 -11.73
CA ASN A 242 -25.80 -6.80 -11.79
C ASN A 242 -26.71 -7.06 -10.57
N THR A 243 -26.18 -7.65 -9.50
CA THR A 243 -26.95 -7.99 -8.29
C THR A 243 -26.64 -7.01 -7.17
N VAL A 244 -27.68 -6.34 -6.65
CA VAL A 244 -27.59 -5.47 -5.49
C VAL A 244 -27.80 -6.28 -4.22
N LEU A 245 -26.85 -6.24 -3.29
CA LEU A 245 -26.89 -6.94 -2.01
C LEU A 245 -26.97 -5.94 -0.85
N ARG A 246 -27.92 -6.16 0.07
CA ARG A 246 -28.12 -5.30 1.25
C ARG A 246 -27.11 -5.55 2.36
N SER A 247 -26.61 -6.76 2.45
CA SER A 247 -25.66 -7.16 3.47
C SER A 247 -24.75 -8.24 2.92
N MET A 248 -23.51 -8.23 3.38
CA MET A 248 -22.48 -9.20 3.08
C MET A 248 -21.53 -9.23 4.27
N ASN A 249 -20.94 -10.39 4.56
CA ASN A 249 -19.84 -10.46 5.51
C ASN A 249 -18.69 -9.54 5.02
N PRO A 250 -18.18 -8.62 5.85
CA PRO A 250 -17.13 -7.68 5.44
C PRO A 250 -15.88 -8.33 4.86
N MET A 251 -15.47 -9.50 5.37
CA MET A 251 -14.29 -10.21 4.87
C MET A 251 -14.54 -10.88 3.52
N VAL A 252 -15.77 -11.31 3.24
CA VAL A 252 -16.16 -11.78 1.90
C VAL A 252 -16.14 -10.62 0.91
N ALA A 253 -16.66 -9.45 1.30
CA ALA A 253 -16.60 -8.25 0.47
C ALA A 253 -15.15 -7.82 0.21
N TYR A 254 -14.33 -7.81 1.27
CA TYR A 254 -12.90 -7.49 1.20
C TYR A 254 -12.14 -8.43 0.26
N GLN A 255 -12.37 -9.74 0.39
CA GLN A 255 -11.76 -10.74 -0.48
C GLN A 255 -12.15 -10.52 -1.94
N LYS A 256 -13.43 -10.25 -2.23
CA LYS A 256 -13.92 -9.99 -3.59
C LYS A 256 -13.27 -8.72 -4.17
N GLY A 257 -13.26 -7.62 -3.44
CA GLY A 257 -12.65 -6.36 -3.88
C GLY A 257 -11.15 -6.50 -4.13
N LEU A 258 -10.41 -7.12 -3.20
CA LEU A 258 -8.99 -7.39 -3.41
C LEU A 258 -8.72 -8.36 -4.56
N THR A 259 -9.58 -9.34 -4.79
CA THR A 259 -9.46 -10.24 -5.95
C THR A 259 -9.62 -9.47 -7.27
N THR A 260 -10.51 -8.48 -7.31
CA THR A 260 -10.66 -7.58 -8.47
C THR A 260 -9.41 -6.73 -8.70
N TRP A 261 -8.84 -6.16 -7.62
CA TRP A 261 -7.56 -5.45 -7.67
C TRP A 261 -6.41 -6.35 -8.15
N ALA A 262 -6.28 -7.55 -7.60
CA ALA A 262 -5.24 -8.51 -7.95
C ALA A 262 -5.31 -8.87 -9.44
N LYS A 263 -6.52 -9.16 -9.96
CA LYS A 263 -6.74 -9.42 -11.39
C LYS A 263 -6.38 -8.22 -12.25
N TRP A 264 -6.72 -7.01 -11.81
CA TRP A 264 -6.34 -5.81 -12.55
C TRP A 264 -4.82 -5.68 -12.63
N VAL A 265 -4.10 -5.82 -11.51
CA VAL A 265 -2.63 -5.79 -11.49
C VAL A 265 -2.03 -6.83 -12.43
N ASP A 266 -2.46 -8.10 -12.32
CA ASP A 266 -1.99 -9.22 -13.16
C ASP A 266 -2.18 -8.97 -14.67
N LEU A 267 -3.24 -8.26 -15.06
CA LEU A 267 -3.60 -8.04 -16.46
C LEU A 267 -3.03 -6.75 -17.05
N ASN A 268 -2.63 -5.78 -16.22
CA ASN A 268 -2.41 -4.41 -16.66
C ASN A 268 -1.03 -3.85 -16.37
N LEU A 269 -0.29 -4.47 -15.44
CA LEU A 269 1.04 -3.99 -15.06
C LEU A 269 2.12 -4.91 -15.64
N ASP A 270 3.27 -4.30 -15.92
CA ASP A 270 4.47 -4.98 -16.40
C ASP A 270 5.49 -5.04 -15.25
N PRO A 271 5.89 -6.22 -14.78
CA PRO A 271 6.80 -6.36 -13.64
C PRO A 271 8.20 -5.81 -13.90
N HIS A 272 8.57 -5.61 -15.18
CA HIS A 272 9.85 -4.99 -15.54
C HIS A 272 9.80 -3.46 -15.47
N LYS A 273 8.61 -2.86 -15.41
CA LYS A 273 8.41 -1.40 -15.40
C LYS A 273 7.85 -0.89 -14.09
N THR A 274 7.02 -1.69 -13.43
CA THR A 274 6.29 -1.28 -12.24
C THR A 274 6.59 -2.23 -11.09
N ARG A 275 7.02 -1.66 -9.96
CA ARG A 275 7.11 -2.38 -8.69
C ARG A 275 5.79 -2.21 -7.94
N VAL A 276 5.21 -3.32 -7.46
CA VAL A 276 3.99 -3.30 -6.64
C VAL A 276 4.29 -3.74 -5.23
N ILE A 277 3.88 -2.92 -4.27
CA ILE A 277 3.97 -3.17 -2.83
C ILE A 277 2.56 -3.08 -2.28
N PHE A 278 2.17 -4.02 -1.42
CA PHE A 278 0.94 -3.91 -0.65
C PHE A 278 1.30 -3.76 0.83
N ARG A 279 0.87 -2.67 1.44
CA ARG A 279 1.03 -2.44 2.87
C ARG A 279 -0.06 -3.15 3.65
N SER A 280 0.38 -3.86 4.67
CA SER A 280 -0.51 -4.62 5.53
C SER A 280 -1.33 -3.73 6.48
N VAL A 281 -2.16 -4.36 7.31
CA VAL A 281 -3.20 -3.68 8.10
C VAL A 281 -2.57 -2.79 9.18
N SER A 282 -2.93 -1.51 9.19
CA SER A 282 -2.66 -0.63 10.32
C SER A 282 -3.64 -0.90 11.46
N PRO A 283 -3.17 -1.21 12.69
CA PRO A 283 -4.02 -1.50 13.82
C PRO A 283 -4.69 -0.23 14.37
N ARG A 284 -5.85 -0.44 15.01
CA ARG A 284 -6.54 0.55 15.81
C ARG A 284 -6.34 0.21 17.28
N HIS A 285 -6.16 1.18 18.17
CA HIS A 285 -6.04 0.94 19.62
C HIS A 285 -7.25 1.50 20.39
N ASN A 286 -8.31 0.72 20.54
CA ASN A 286 -9.56 1.18 21.15
C ASN A 286 -10.02 0.29 22.32
N ARG A 287 -11.17 0.65 22.93
CA ARG A 287 -11.75 -0.14 24.02
C ARG A 287 -12.14 -1.56 23.60
N GLN A 288 -12.48 -1.76 22.33
CA GLN A 288 -13.03 -3.02 21.81
C GLN A 288 -11.95 -4.09 21.65
N ASN A 289 -10.69 -3.71 21.44
CA ASN A 289 -9.57 -4.64 21.39
C ASN A 289 -8.67 -4.61 22.63
N GLY A 290 -9.09 -3.96 23.71
CA GLY A 290 -8.41 -3.99 25.02
C GLY A 290 -7.32 -2.93 25.22
N TRP A 291 -7.03 -2.10 24.22
CA TRP A 291 -5.90 -1.17 24.26
C TRP A 291 -6.36 0.26 24.00
N LYS A 292 -6.77 1.03 25.01
CA LYS A 292 -7.10 2.46 24.80
C LYS A 292 -5.83 3.24 24.43
N CYS A 293 -5.84 3.98 23.32
CA CYS A 293 -4.73 4.90 22.98
C CYS A 293 -4.68 6.17 23.85
N TYR A 294 -5.79 6.52 24.52
CA TYR A 294 -5.84 7.72 25.36
C TYR A 294 -4.84 7.64 26.53
N ASN A 295 -4.06 8.70 26.70
CA ASN A 295 -3.04 8.86 27.74
C ASN A 295 -1.97 7.75 27.75
N GLN A 296 -1.68 7.15 26.58
CA GLN A 296 -0.57 6.22 26.41
C GLN A 296 0.66 6.98 25.92
N LYS A 297 1.79 6.81 26.62
CA LYS A 297 3.04 7.53 26.35
C LYS A 297 4.22 6.61 26.01
N GLN A 298 3.99 5.31 26.09
CA GLN A 298 5.00 4.28 25.92
C GLN A 298 4.43 3.14 25.07
N PRO A 299 5.24 2.51 24.21
CA PRO A 299 4.83 1.34 23.47
C PRO A 299 4.55 0.17 24.42
N LEU A 300 3.95 -0.89 23.88
CA LEU A 300 3.94 -2.20 24.51
C LEU A 300 5.31 -2.85 24.29
N GLU A 301 5.89 -3.40 25.37
CA GLU A 301 7.16 -4.12 25.28
C GLU A 301 7.01 -5.46 24.53
N PHE A 302 5.91 -6.16 24.81
CA PHE A 302 5.54 -7.43 24.18
C PHE A 302 4.03 -7.65 24.29
N PHE A 303 3.49 -8.59 23.50
CA PHE A 303 2.12 -9.05 23.67
C PHE A 303 2.08 -10.15 24.74
N SER A 304 1.33 -9.96 25.82
CA SER A 304 1.18 -10.96 26.89
C SER A 304 0.41 -12.21 26.45
N HIS A 305 -0.27 -12.17 25.30
CA HIS A 305 -0.99 -13.25 24.65
C HIS A 305 -0.70 -13.24 23.15
N GLN A 306 -0.99 -14.33 22.43
CA GLN A 306 -0.92 -14.34 20.97
C GLN A 306 -1.74 -13.18 20.41
N LEU A 307 -1.09 -12.29 19.66
CA LEU A 307 -1.75 -11.18 19.00
C LEU A 307 -2.84 -11.73 18.08
N HIS A 308 -4.06 -11.23 18.23
CA HIS A 308 -5.13 -11.55 17.30
C HIS A 308 -4.73 -11.03 15.91
N VAL A 309 -4.41 -11.95 15.00
CA VAL A 309 -4.14 -11.62 13.60
C VAL A 309 -5.43 -11.07 13.00
N PRO A 310 -5.46 -9.82 12.50
CA PRO A 310 -6.66 -9.27 11.90
C PRO A 310 -7.15 -10.15 10.74
N GLU A 311 -8.45 -10.39 10.63
CA GLU A 311 -9.00 -11.24 9.55
C GLU A 311 -8.63 -10.73 8.15
N GLN A 312 -8.51 -9.40 8.00
CA GLN A 312 -8.03 -8.76 6.78
C GLN A 312 -6.62 -9.24 6.38
N MET A 313 -5.73 -9.49 7.35
CA MET A 313 -4.39 -10.00 7.07
C MET A 313 -4.42 -11.39 6.44
N VAL A 314 -5.34 -12.24 6.92
CA VAL A 314 -5.51 -13.60 6.38
C VAL A 314 -6.02 -13.54 4.94
N VAL A 315 -7.03 -12.70 4.69
CA VAL A 315 -7.58 -12.49 3.35
C VAL A 315 -6.53 -11.91 2.40
N LEU A 316 -5.80 -10.87 2.82
CA LEU A 316 -4.76 -10.23 2.04
C LEU A 316 -3.67 -11.24 1.63
N LYS A 317 -3.09 -11.96 2.60
CA LYS A 317 -2.06 -12.98 2.31
C LYS A 317 -2.59 -14.07 1.36
N GLY A 318 -3.86 -14.46 1.51
CA GLY A 318 -4.52 -15.39 0.60
C GLY A 318 -4.64 -14.88 -0.84
N VAL A 319 -5.02 -13.61 -1.02
CA VAL A 319 -5.11 -12.98 -2.35
C VAL A 319 -3.73 -12.83 -2.97
N LEU A 320 -2.75 -12.30 -2.23
CA LEU A 320 -1.38 -12.10 -2.74
C LEU A 320 -0.74 -13.41 -3.20
N LYS A 321 -0.94 -14.51 -2.44
CA LYS A 321 -0.45 -15.85 -2.83
C LYS A 321 -1.04 -16.36 -4.15
N GLY A 322 -2.22 -15.88 -4.53
CA GLY A 322 -2.89 -16.26 -5.79
C GLY A 322 -2.51 -15.39 -7.00
N MET A 323 -1.71 -14.34 -6.80
CA MET A 323 -1.32 -13.42 -7.87
C MET A 323 -0.21 -14.00 -8.75
N ARG A 324 -0.23 -13.64 -10.03
CA ARG A 324 0.90 -13.92 -10.94
C ARG A 324 1.94 -12.82 -10.86
N PHE A 325 1.47 -11.58 -10.69
CA PHE A 325 2.32 -10.40 -10.62
C PHE A 325 3.12 -10.35 -9.30
N PRO A 326 4.39 -9.93 -9.36
CA PRO A 326 5.20 -9.55 -8.20
C PRO A 326 4.59 -8.55 -7.23
N VAL A 327 4.15 -9.02 -6.06
CA VAL A 327 3.75 -8.11 -4.98
C VAL A 327 4.57 -8.37 -3.73
N TYR A 328 5.24 -7.30 -3.27
CA TYR A 328 5.92 -7.30 -1.98
C TYR A 328 4.92 -6.91 -0.89
N LEU A 329 4.84 -7.73 0.16
CA LEU A 329 4.06 -7.38 1.34
C LEU A 329 4.91 -6.55 2.29
N GLN A 330 4.57 -5.26 2.44
CA GLN A 330 5.10 -4.44 3.52
C GLN A 330 4.31 -4.74 4.79
N ASP A 331 4.73 -5.78 5.54
CA ASP A 331 4.00 -6.23 6.74
C ASP A 331 4.33 -5.36 7.98
N ILE A 332 3.46 -4.37 8.22
CA ILE A 332 3.56 -3.40 9.31
C ILE A 332 2.68 -3.73 10.52
N THR A 333 1.84 -4.76 10.46
CA THR A 333 0.73 -4.94 11.41
C THR A 333 1.23 -5.16 12.83
N MET A 334 2.16 -6.10 13.02
CA MET A 334 2.65 -6.45 14.35
C MET A 334 3.45 -5.31 14.97
N MET A 335 4.40 -4.74 14.23
CA MET A 335 5.20 -3.62 14.73
C MET A 335 4.33 -2.43 15.13
N SER A 336 3.29 -2.14 14.36
CA SER A 336 2.40 -1.01 14.66
C SER A 336 1.47 -1.31 15.84
N ALA A 337 1.13 -2.58 16.08
CA ALA A 337 0.27 -2.98 17.19
C ALA A 337 0.95 -2.86 18.56
N LEU A 338 2.27 -2.70 18.59
CA LEU A 338 3.00 -2.36 19.81
C LEU A 338 2.92 -0.85 20.12
N ARG A 339 2.46 -0.02 19.18
CA ARG A 339 2.58 1.45 19.25
C ARG A 339 1.32 2.17 19.69
N LYS A 340 0.64 1.67 20.73
CA LYS A 340 -0.55 2.35 21.29
C LYS A 340 -0.31 3.83 21.68
N ASP A 341 0.94 4.23 21.88
CA ASP A 341 1.41 5.59 22.18
C ASP A 341 1.48 6.51 20.96
N GLY A 342 1.56 5.96 19.74
CA GLY A 342 1.80 6.74 18.52
C GLY A 342 0.57 7.43 17.93
N HIS A 343 -0.63 7.24 18.50
CA HIS A 343 -1.87 7.81 17.95
C HIS A 343 -2.08 9.27 18.37
N PRO A 344 -2.78 10.09 17.55
CA PRO A 344 -3.20 11.44 17.94
C PRO A 344 -4.04 11.48 19.19
N SER A 345 -4.84 10.44 19.44
CA SER A 345 -5.81 10.42 20.53
C SER A 345 -6.73 11.65 20.42
N VAL A 346 -6.72 12.54 21.40
CA VAL A 346 -7.54 13.75 21.41
C VAL A 346 -6.88 14.92 20.66
N TYR A 347 -5.60 14.81 20.31
CA TYR A 347 -4.78 15.88 19.73
C TYR A 347 -4.88 15.93 18.18
N THR A 348 -6.09 15.90 17.65
CA THR A 348 -6.38 15.97 16.20
C THR A 348 -6.61 17.40 15.68
N ARG A 349 -6.68 18.38 16.59
CA ARG A 349 -6.73 19.81 16.27
C ARG A 349 -6.22 20.62 17.45
N ALA A 350 -5.86 21.87 17.20
CA ALA A 350 -5.56 22.81 18.27
C ALA A 350 -6.73 22.88 19.27
N MET A 351 -6.43 22.62 20.54
CA MET A 351 -7.38 22.73 21.63
C MET A 351 -7.39 24.16 22.18
N ASP A 352 -8.58 24.70 22.42
CA ASP A 352 -8.75 25.92 23.20
C ASP A 352 -8.50 25.67 24.71
N GLN A 353 -8.52 26.72 25.53
CA GLN A 353 -8.18 26.63 26.96
C GLN A 353 -9.16 25.74 27.74
N GLU A 354 -10.43 25.74 27.39
CA GLU A 354 -11.48 24.94 28.04
C GLU A 354 -11.31 23.45 27.68
N GLN A 355 -11.01 23.16 26.42
CA GLN A 355 -10.73 21.81 25.92
C GLN A 355 -9.50 21.20 26.58
N LYS A 356 -8.48 22.01 26.87
CA LYS A 356 -7.28 21.58 27.63
C LYS A 356 -7.60 21.20 29.08
N GLN A 357 -8.64 21.80 29.68
CA GLN A 357 -9.09 21.45 31.04
C GLN A 357 -9.92 20.16 31.05
N HIS A 358 -10.64 19.86 29.96
CA HIS A 358 -11.51 18.69 29.85
C HIS A 358 -11.21 17.79 28.64
N PRO A 359 -9.97 17.30 28.44
CA PRO A 359 -9.59 16.54 27.25
C PRO A 359 -10.31 15.17 27.14
N ARG A 360 -10.89 14.66 28.23
CA ARG A 360 -11.61 13.37 28.26
C ARG A 360 -12.97 13.42 27.56
N ASP A 361 -13.51 14.62 27.34
CA ASP A 361 -14.83 14.81 26.74
C ASP A 361 -14.79 14.72 25.22
N PHE A 362 -13.59 14.64 24.64
CA PHE A 362 -13.36 14.53 23.20
C PHE A 362 -13.16 13.09 22.75
N THR A 363 -13.66 12.79 21.55
CA THR A 363 -13.48 11.48 20.92
C THR A 363 -12.02 11.30 20.54
N SER A 364 -11.38 10.25 21.05
CA SER A 364 -10.01 9.91 20.68
C SER A 364 -9.94 9.26 19.29
N ASP A 365 -9.09 9.80 18.42
CA ASP A 365 -8.61 9.12 17.23
C ASP A 365 -7.52 8.13 17.64
N CYS A 366 -7.85 6.84 17.57
CA CYS A 366 -6.92 5.75 17.82
C CYS A 366 -6.70 4.90 16.56
N SER A 367 -6.89 5.50 15.38
CA SER A 367 -6.74 4.87 14.08
C SER A 367 -5.56 5.47 13.32
N HIS A 368 -5.52 6.80 13.19
CA HIS A 368 -4.43 7.54 12.54
C HIS A 368 -3.21 7.67 13.45
N TRP A 369 -2.10 8.17 12.94
CA TRP A 369 -0.82 8.25 13.63
C TRP A 369 -0.32 9.69 13.68
N CYS A 370 0.27 10.07 14.82
CA CYS A 370 1.03 11.31 14.92
C CYS A 370 2.21 11.29 13.93
N LEU A 371 2.53 12.46 13.40
CA LEU A 371 3.71 12.71 12.59
C LEU A 371 4.56 13.84 13.20
N PRO A 372 5.88 13.65 13.34
CA PRO A 372 6.64 12.41 13.09
C PRO A 372 6.23 11.26 14.02
N GLY A 373 6.47 10.01 13.61
CA GLY A 373 6.01 8.83 14.35
C GLY A 373 6.05 7.51 13.58
N VAL A 374 5.08 6.63 13.86
CA VAL A 374 5.04 5.24 13.36
C VAL A 374 5.12 5.12 11.83
N PRO A 375 4.44 5.97 11.02
CA PRO A 375 4.56 5.91 9.58
C PRO A 375 5.96 6.20 9.03
N ASP A 376 6.83 6.86 9.80
CA ASP A 376 8.23 7.08 9.40
C ASP A 376 8.97 5.75 9.33
N ALA A 377 8.75 4.86 10.30
CA ALA A 377 9.30 3.52 10.29
C ALA A 377 8.74 2.66 9.15
N TRP A 378 7.47 2.87 8.75
CA TRP A 378 6.94 2.25 7.54
C TRP A 378 7.72 2.74 6.32
N ASN A 379 8.01 4.03 6.21
CA ASN A 379 8.77 4.59 5.09
C ASN A 379 10.25 4.18 5.10
N GLU A 380 10.84 3.90 6.26
CA GLU A 380 12.16 3.24 6.36
C GLU A 380 12.12 1.82 5.76
N ILE A 381 11.10 1.03 6.09
CA ILE A 381 10.90 -0.32 5.49
C ILE A 381 10.62 -0.20 3.99
N LEU A 382 9.77 0.74 3.56
CA LEU A 382 9.49 0.99 2.14
C LEU A 382 10.77 1.32 1.38
N SER A 383 11.60 2.21 1.93
CA SER A 383 12.90 2.55 1.35
C SER A 383 13.81 1.33 1.22
N ALA A 384 13.85 0.46 2.24
CA ALA A 384 14.61 -0.79 2.21
C ALA A 384 14.06 -1.79 1.18
N LEU A 385 12.73 -1.93 1.05
CA LEU A 385 12.09 -2.78 0.03
C LEU A 385 12.37 -2.30 -1.40
N LEU A 386 12.66 -1.02 -1.59
CA LEU A 386 13.00 -0.42 -2.89
C LEU A 386 14.51 -0.46 -3.17
N GLN A 387 15.34 -0.84 -2.20
CA GLN A 387 16.78 -1.08 -2.42
C GLN A 387 17.06 -2.41 -3.14
N VAL A 388 16.06 -3.28 -3.19
CA VAL A 388 16.05 -4.60 -3.83
C VAL A 388 15.29 -4.53 -5.15
#